data_AF-A0A254S3J4-F1
#
_entry.id   AF-A0A254S3J4-F1
#
_cell.length_a   1.000
_cell.length_b   1.000
_cell.length_c   1.000
_cell.angle_alpha   90.00
_cell.angle_beta   90.00
_cell.angle_gamma   90.00
#
_symmetry.space_group_name_H-M   'P 1'
#
loop_
_entity.id
_entity.type
_entity.pdbx_description
1 polymer ?
#
loop_
_entity_poly.entity_id
_entity_poly.type
_entity_poly.pdbx_seq_one_letter_code
_entity_poly.pdbx_strand_id
1 'polypeptide(L)'
;MPSKLSVLRVGFFLDGYTLKKVNEYYLKHHKYHSRLDFRALKGWVRDYAMKLLGREGCPVEVEAHYYHPYVRHLDKAESSFGDGQDRLEKQLTLAGFEVHYNAAKDVDKMGPNMQLVEDAYLYAYYHKIDVLVLLSTQGQYSTLPERLKREGVPMLLLGWNFEYLKGDTPIYWKTDPGLRELSGYYVAMEEVAEMYPPKRAAEKNLFMLPYNPQPENSNIWKTYLQKVMASLDEPVAHKEKTGYGKNGYRKSPALARLG
;
A
#
# COMPACT_ATOMS: atom_id res chain seq x y z
N MET A 1 5.78 -30.86 -11.60
CA MET A 1 4.41 -30.51 -11.18
C MET A 1 4.54 -29.67 -9.92
N PRO A 2 4.16 -28.38 -9.88
CA PRO A 2 4.21 -27.64 -8.63
C PRO A 2 3.18 -28.27 -7.67
N SER A 3 3.67 -28.68 -6.50
CA SER A 3 2.87 -29.28 -5.45
C SER A 3 1.67 -28.41 -5.13
N LYS A 4 0.52 -29.05 -4.91
CA LYS A 4 -0.70 -28.36 -4.52
C LYS A 4 -0.48 -27.75 -3.12
N LEU A 5 -0.39 -26.43 -2.99
CA LEU A 5 -0.32 -25.77 -1.68
C LEU A 5 -1.61 -26.06 -0.92
N SER A 6 -1.48 -26.64 0.27
CA SER A 6 -2.58 -26.93 1.20
C SER A 6 -3.02 -25.71 2.01
N VAL A 7 -2.14 -24.72 2.13
CA VAL A 7 -2.34 -23.42 2.78
C VAL A 7 -1.59 -22.39 1.92
N LEU A 8 -2.16 -21.22 1.70
CA LEU A 8 -1.45 -20.10 1.08
C LEU A 8 -0.86 -19.20 2.18
N ARG A 9 0.46 -19.19 2.30
CA ARG A 9 1.18 -18.38 3.29
C ARG A 9 1.58 -17.04 2.69
N VAL A 10 1.04 -15.97 3.26
CA VAL A 10 1.22 -14.59 2.79
C VAL A 10 2.08 -13.84 3.80
N GLY A 11 3.24 -13.36 3.35
CA GLY A 11 4.03 -12.40 4.12
C GLY A 11 3.62 -10.98 3.76
N PHE A 12 3.10 -10.21 4.71
CA PHE A 12 2.63 -8.85 4.48
C PHE A 12 3.55 -7.83 5.18
N PHE A 13 4.35 -7.12 4.40
CA PHE A 13 5.39 -6.20 4.87
C PHE A 13 4.96 -4.76 4.63
N LEU A 14 4.89 -3.96 5.70
CA LEU A 14 4.53 -2.55 5.65
C LEU A 14 5.78 -1.66 5.78
N ASP A 15 6.05 -0.86 4.74
CA ASP A 15 6.98 0.25 4.83
C ASP A 15 6.38 1.39 5.67
N GLY A 16 6.94 1.62 6.87
CA GLY A 16 6.40 2.62 7.78
C GLY A 16 6.53 4.07 7.30
N TYR A 17 7.48 4.38 6.42
CA TYR A 17 7.58 5.71 5.82
C TYR A 17 6.39 5.96 4.88
N THR A 18 6.13 5.02 3.97
CA THR A 18 4.94 5.06 3.10
C THR A 18 3.65 5.09 3.94
N LEU A 19 3.50 4.20 4.92
CA LEU A 19 2.27 4.11 5.72
C LEU A 19 1.95 5.42 6.46
N LYS A 20 2.97 6.08 7.03
CA LYS A 20 2.81 7.37 7.71
C LYS A 20 2.26 8.44 6.76
N LYS A 21 2.80 8.51 5.54
CA LYS A 21 2.38 9.47 4.51
C LYS A 21 0.96 9.20 4.00
N VAL A 22 0.65 7.94 3.75
CA VAL A 22 -0.69 7.50 3.32
C VAL A 22 -1.75 7.82 4.39
N ASN A 23 -1.47 7.49 5.66
CA ASN A 23 -2.40 7.79 6.75
C ASN A 23 -2.57 9.30 6.97
N GLU A 24 -1.51 10.09 6.83
CA GLU A 24 -1.59 11.56 6.88
C GLU A 24 -2.48 12.10 5.75
N TYR A 25 -2.28 11.62 4.53
CA TYR A 25 -3.10 11.99 3.37
C TYR A 25 -4.58 11.68 3.60
N TYR A 26 -4.92 10.44 3.96
CA TYR A 26 -6.32 10.05 4.15
C TYR A 26 -7.02 10.80 5.28
N LEU A 27 -6.29 11.14 6.34
CA LEU A 27 -6.83 11.89 7.45
C LEU A 27 -7.07 13.37 7.12
N LYS A 28 -6.11 14.01 6.42
CA LYS A 28 -6.10 15.47 6.26
C LYS A 28 -6.66 15.96 4.93
N HIS A 29 -6.52 15.18 3.87
CA HIS A 29 -6.74 15.65 2.50
C HIS A 29 -7.79 14.85 1.75
N HIS A 30 -8.00 13.59 2.11
CA HIS A 30 -9.03 12.76 1.48
C HIS A 30 -10.43 13.06 2.01
N LYS A 31 -11.45 12.96 1.15
CA LYS A 31 -12.86 13.26 1.47
C LYS A 31 -13.42 12.52 2.70
N TYR A 32 -12.89 11.33 3.00
CA TYR A 32 -13.35 10.52 4.13
C TYR A 32 -12.76 10.96 5.47
N HIS A 33 -11.66 11.73 5.48
CA HIS A 33 -10.99 12.21 6.70
C HIS A 33 -10.82 11.11 7.77
N SER A 34 -10.52 9.89 7.31
CA SER A 34 -10.37 8.72 8.17
C SER A 34 -9.08 8.00 7.83
N ARG A 35 -8.45 7.42 8.85
CA ARG A 35 -7.25 6.61 8.67
C ARG A 35 -7.64 5.21 8.17
N LEU A 36 -6.67 4.50 7.60
CA LEU A 36 -6.84 3.10 7.26
C LEU A 36 -7.11 2.27 8.53
N ASP A 37 -7.98 1.28 8.42
CA ASP A 37 -8.15 0.24 9.42
C ASP A 37 -7.22 -0.93 9.06
N PHE A 38 -6.26 -1.24 9.93
CA PHE A 38 -5.26 -2.27 9.65
C PHE A 38 -5.81 -3.69 9.67
N ARG A 39 -6.89 -3.95 10.42
CA ARG A 39 -7.58 -5.26 10.39
C ARG A 39 -8.30 -5.43 9.06
N ALA A 40 -8.99 -4.38 8.62
CA ALA A 40 -9.62 -4.35 7.32
C ALA A 40 -8.60 -4.51 6.18
N LEU A 41 -7.48 -3.77 6.23
CA LEU A 41 -6.42 -3.85 5.24
C LEU A 41 -5.82 -5.27 5.18
N LYS A 42 -5.50 -5.87 6.33
CA LYS A 42 -5.00 -7.24 6.41
C LYS A 42 -6.01 -8.25 5.86
N GLY A 43 -7.29 -8.09 6.18
CA GLY A 43 -8.39 -8.90 5.65
C GLY A 43 -8.55 -8.75 4.13
N TRP A 44 -8.44 -7.53 3.61
CA TRP A 44 -8.47 -7.26 2.19
C TRP A 44 -7.30 -7.93 1.46
N VAL A 45 -6.08 -7.83 2.02
CA VAL A 45 -4.88 -8.50 1.47
C VAL A 45 -5.07 -10.01 1.41
N ARG A 46 -5.59 -10.62 2.48
CA ARG A 46 -5.92 -12.04 2.53
C ARG A 46 -6.86 -12.43 1.40
N ASP A 47 -7.98 -11.73 1.28
CA ASP A 47 -9.01 -12.01 0.26
C ASP A 47 -8.47 -11.82 -1.16
N TYR A 48 -7.67 -10.78 -1.39
CA TYR A 48 -7.10 -10.48 -2.69
C TYR A 48 -6.01 -11.50 -3.09
N ALA A 49 -5.12 -11.86 -2.17
CA ALA A 49 -4.12 -12.91 -2.39
C ALA A 49 -4.78 -14.26 -2.69
N MET A 50 -5.86 -14.60 -1.98
CA MET A 50 -6.67 -15.79 -2.21
C MET A 50 -7.28 -15.80 -3.62
N LYS A 51 -7.86 -14.68 -4.07
CA LYS A 51 -8.41 -14.54 -5.43
C LYS A 51 -7.32 -14.62 -6.52
N LEU A 52 -6.14 -14.07 -6.24
CA LEU A 52 -5.07 -13.93 -7.25
C LEU A 52 -4.23 -15.20 -7.42
N LEU A 53 -3.86 -15.84 -6.30
CA LEU A 53 -2.87 -16.92 -6.25
C LEU A 53 -3.38 -18.16 -5.52
N GLY A 54 -4.47 -18.03 -4.78
CA GLY A 54 -5.07 -19.12 -4.03
C GLY A 54 -5.88 -20.09 -4.90
N ARG A 55 -6.49 -21.06 -4.22
CA ARG A 55 -7.42 -22.04 -4.81
C ARG A 55 -8.66 -22.13 -3.95
N GLU A 56 -9.81 -22.37 -4.56
CA GLU A 56 -11.07 -22.50 -3.80
C GLU A 56 -10.91 -23.48 -2.63
N GLY A 57 -11.35 -23.02 -1.45
CA GLY A 57 -11.24 -23.79 -0.20
C GLY A 57 -9.84 -23.83 0.44
N CYS A 58 -8.82 -23.20 -0.14
CA CYS A 58 -7.49 -23.11 0.46
C CYS A 58 -7.48 -22.07 1.60
N PRO A 59 -7.11 -22.44 2.83
CA PRO A 59 -6.92 -21.47 3.90
C PRO A 59 -5.76 -20.52 3.57
N VAL A 60 -5.87 -19.27 4.01
CA VAL A 60 -4.84 -18.24 3.83
C VAL A 60 -4.35 -17.74 5.18
N GLU A 61 -3.05 -17.91 5.42
CA GLU A 61 -2.37 -17.42 6.60
C GLU A 61 -1.62 -16.14 6.24
N VAL A 62 -1.84 -15.07 7.02
CA VAL A 62 -1.17 -13.78 6.78
C VAL A 62 -0.31 -13.42 7.98
N GLU A 63 1.00 -13.55 7.80
CA GLU A 63 2.02 -13.06 8.71
C GLU A 63 2.31 -11.61 8.34
N ALA A 64 2.19 -10.69 9.30
CA ALA A 64 2.14 -9.27 9.01
C ALA A 64 3.18 -8.53 9.84
N HIS A 65 4.04 -7.76 9.17
CA HIS A 65 5.17 -7.08 9.77
C HIS A 65 5.16 -5.60 9.37
N TYR A 66 5.40 -4.74 10.34
CA TYR A 66 5.50 -3.30 10.16
C TYR A 66 6.89 -2.82 10.52
N TYR A 67 7.52 -2.08 9.62
CA TYR A 67 8.88 -1.57 9.79
C TYR A 67 8.83 -0.07 10.04
N HIS A 68 9.11 0.30 11.28
CA HIS A 68 9.07 1.67 11.75
C HIS A 68 10.32 2.43 11.27
N PRO A 69 10.17 3.62 10.63
CA PRO A 69 11.28 4.37 10.03
C PRO A 69 12.29 4.91 11.03
N TYR A 70 11.98 4.92 12.33
CA TYR A 70 12.81 5.49 13.38
C TYR A 70 13.21 4.45 14.42
N VAL A 71 14.33 4.72 15.09
CA VAL A 71 14.79 3.96 16.25
C VAL A 71 13.80 4.11 17.41
N ARG A 72 13.60 3.04 18.18
CA ARG A 72 12.81 3.10 19.41
C ARG A 72 13.58 3.86 20.49
N HIS A 73 13.03 4.97 20.97
CA HIS A 73 13.58 5.68 22.13
C HIS A 73 12.83 5.24 23.39
N LEU A 74 13.42 4.32 24.16
CA LEU A 74 12.82 3.79 25.40
C LEU A 74 12.86 4.79 26.57
N ASP A 75 13.73 5.81 26.50
CA ASP A 75 14.03 6.70 27.64
C ASP A 75 13.11 7.91 27.78
N LYS A 76 12.16 8.13 26.86
CA LYS A 76 11.10 9.10 27.08
C LYS A 76 10.04 8.45 27.93
N ALA A 77 10.03 8.80 29.22
CA ALA A 77 8.94 8.51 30.15
C ALA A 77 7.61 8.60 29.38
N GLU A 78 6.86 7.49 29.36
CA GLU A 78 5.57 7.37 28.68
C GLU A 78 4.77 8.64 28.98
N SER A 79 4.70 9.55 28.00
CA SER A 79 4.01 10.80 28.24
C SER A 79 2.55 10.42 28.46
N SER A 80 2.01 10.80 29.62
CA SER A 80 0.70 10.38 30.14
C SER A 80 -0.48 10.62 29.18
N PHE A 81 -0.24 11.36 28.09
CA PHE A 81 -1.06 11.43 26.89
C PHE A 81 -0.30 10.79 25.73
N GLY A 82 -0.62 9.53 25.41
CA GLY A 82 0.10 8.73 24.42
C GLY A 82 0.36 9.48 23.11
N ASP A 83 1.62 9.52 22.70
CA ASP A 83 2.04 10.15 21.45
C ASP A 83 1.28 9.50 20.28
N GLY A 84 1.08 10.23 19.19
CA GLY A 84 0.44 9.71 17.98
C GLY A 84 1.14 8.44 17.45
N GLN A 85 2.43 8.27 17.75
CA GLN A 85 3.21 7.08 17.47
C GLN A 85 2.76 5.87 18.31
N ASP A 86 2.69 6.00 19.64
CA ASP A 86 2.23 4.93 20.54
C ASP A 86 0.81 4.45 20.18
N ARG A 87 -0.04 5.37 19.72
CA ARG A 87 -1.39 5.03 19.27
C ARG A 87 -1.40 4.22 17.97
N LEU A 88 -0.55 4.58 17.00
CA LEU A 88 -0.43 3.86 15.73
C LEU A 88 0.10 2.45 15.96
N GLU A 89 1.14 2.31 16.77
CA GLU A 89 1.76 1.03 17.10
C GLU A 89 0.77 0.12 17.83
N LYS A 90 0.07 0.62 18.85
CA LYS A 90 -1.00 -0.12 19.52
C LYS A 90 -2.07 -0.60 18.53
N GLN A 91 -2.47 0.22 17.56
CA GLN A 91 -3.43 -0.17 16.52
C GLN A 91 -2.91 -1.28 15.61
N LEU A 92 -1.63 -1.23 15.22
CA LEU A 92 -0.96 -2.26 14.43
C LEU A 92 -0.85 -3.59 15.21
N THR A 93 -0.38 -3.54 16.46
CA THR A 93 -0.29 -4.73 17.32
C THR A 93 -1.66 -5.35 17.56
N LEU A 94 -2.70 -4.54 17.84
CA LEU A 94 -4.08 -5.02 17.97
C LEU A 94 -4.66 -5.60 16.66
N ALA A 95 -4.10 -5.24 15.50
CA ALA A 95 -4.43 -5.83 14.22
C ALA A 95 -3.57 -7.07 13.88
N GLY A 96 -2.68 -7.48 14.79
CA GLY A 96 -1.81 -8.63 14.64
C GLY A 96 -0.64 -8.39 13.68
N PHE A 97 -0.10 -7.17 13.69
CA PHE A 97 1.20 -6.85 13.07
C PHE A 97 2.31 -6.93 14.11
N GLU A 98 3.41 -7.56 13.74
CA GLU A 98 4.67 -7.46 14.46
C GLU A 98 5.35 -6.12 14.10
N VAL A 99 5.85 -5.42 15.11
CA VAL A 99 6.46 -4.08 14.94
C VAL A 99 7.96 -4.18 15.07
N HIS A 100 8.66 -3.82 13.99
CA HIS A 100 10.12 -3.81 13.88
C HIS A 100 10.61 -2.36 13.88
N TYR A 101 11.60 -2.05 14.71
CA TYR A 101 12.24 -0.73 14.71
C TYR A 101 13.64 -0.84 14.15
N ASN A 102 14.09 0.20 13.46
CA ASN A 102 15.48 0.27 13.04
C ASN A 102 16.41 0.26 14.26
N ALA A 103 17.47 -0.56 14.22
CA ALA A 103 18.52 -0.46 15.21
C ALA A 103 19.34 0.81 14.97
N ALA A 104 19.75 1.49 16.05
CA ALA A 104 20.51 2.75 15.95
C ALA A 104 21.79 2.62 15.11
N LYS A 105 22.40 1.42 15.10
CA LYS A 105 23.63 1.13 14.35
C LYS A 105 23.40 0.98 12.83
N ASP A 106 22.17 0.68 12.43
CA ASP A 106 21.83 0.29 11.06
C ASP A 106 21.20 1.45 10.27
N VAL A 107 20.59 2.42 10.95
CA VAL A 107 20.05 3.64 10.32
C VAL A 107 21.12 4.40 9.54
N ASP A 108 22.31 4.56 10.12
CA ASP A 108 23.41 5.29 9.49
C ASP A 108 24.10 4.50 8.36
N LYS A 109 23.97 3.17 8.34
CA LYS A 109 24.68 2.29 7.40
C LYS A 109 23.84 1.84 6.22
N MET A 110 22.59 1.47 6.47
CA MET A 110 21.71 0.90 5.44
C MET A 110 20.59 1.87 5.04
N GLY A 111 20.30 2.87 5.88
CA GLY A 111 19.14 3.75 5.69
C GLY A 111 17.87 3.17 6.32
N PRO A 112 16.81 3.99 6.44
CA PRO A 112 15.60 3.62 7.16
C PRO A 112 14.87 2.46 6.48
N ASN A 113 14.34 1.53 7.29
CA ASN A 113 13.50 0.40 6.88
C ASN A 113 14.18 -0.62 5.97
N MET A 114 15.52 -0.65 5.89
CA MET A 114 16.21 -1.68 5.10
C MET A 114 16.17 -3.08 5.73
N GLN A 115 15.94 -3.19 7.04
CA GLN A 115 15.67 -4.47 7.69
C GLN A 115 14.50 -5.22 7.03
N LEU A 116 13.51 -4.48 6.50
CA LEU A 116 12.40 -5.07 5.75
C LEU A 116 12.88 -5.95 4.60
N VAL A 117 13.90 -5.49 3.87
CA VAL A 117 14.45 -6.20 2.72
C VAL A 117 15.12 -7.49 3.16
N GLU A 118 15.88 -7.45 4.25
CA GLU A 118 16.57 -8.62 4.80
C GLU A 118 15.58 -9.67 5.30
N ASP A 119 14.58 -9.25 6.07
CA ASP A 119 13.53 -10.14 6.56
C ASP A 119 12.74 -10.74 5.40
N ALA A 120 12.31 -9.93 4.43
CA ALA A 120 11.61 -10.41 3.23
C ALA A 120 12.38 -11.53 2.51
N TYR A 121 13.71 -11.40 2.41
CA TYR A 121 14.56 -12.45 1.86
C TYR A 121 14.60 -13.69 2.76
N LEU A 122 14.78 -13.53 4.07
CA LEU A 122 14.78 -14.66 5.01
C LEU A 122 13.46 -15.45 4.93
N TYR A 123 12.32 -14.77 4.93
CA TYR A 123 11.01 -15.42 4.80
C TYR A 123 10.86 -16.19 3.48
N ALA A 124 11.37 -15.63 2.38
CA ALA A 124 11.36 -16.30 1.08
C ALA A 124 12.30 -17.53 1.05
N TYR A 125 13.55 -17.38 1.49
CA TYR A 125 14.57 -18.44 1.46
C TYR A 125 14.23 -19.61 2.38
N TYR A 126 13.66 -19.35 3.55
CA TYR A 126 13.22 -20.42 4.47
C TYR A 126 11.85 -20.98 4.11
N HIS A 127 11.29 -20.63 2.94
CA HIS A 127 9.99 -21.09 2.45
C HIS A 127 8.86 -20.93 3.48
N LYS A 128 8.93 -19.84 4.26
CA LYS A 128 7.89 -19.48 5.23
C LYS A 128 6.68 -18.86 4.55
N ILE A 129 6.88 -18.25 3.37
CA ILE A 129 5.83 -17.59 2.60
C ILE A 129 5.79 -18.12 1.17
N ASP A 130 4.60 -18.17 0.60
CA ASP A 130 4.34 -18.53 -0.79
C ASP A 130 4.12 -17.27 -1.66
N VAL A 131 3.73 -16.15 -1.05
CA VAL A 131 3.63 -14.83 -1.69
C VAL A 131 4.08 -13.75 -0.73
N LEU A 132 4.80 -12.76 -1.26
CA LEU A 132 5.15 -11.54 -0.53
C LEU A 132 4.24 -10.39 -0.99
N VAL A 133 3.61 -9.72 -0.03
CA VAL A 133 2.85 -8.49 -0.23
C VAL A 133 3.64 -7.35 0.40
N LEU A 134 4.05 -6.38 -0.42
CA LEU A 134 4.72 -5.17 0.03
C LEU A 134 3.78 -3.98 -0.06
N LEU A 135 3.58 -3.28 1.04
CA LEU A 135 3.00 -1.94 1.02
C LEU A 135 4.13 -0.91 0.99
N SER A 136 4.34 -0.28 -0.16
CA SER A 136 5.37 0.75 -0.30
C SER A 136 5.17 1.60 -1.56
N THR A 137 5.69 2.81 -1.51
CA THR A 137 5.89 3.66 -2.70
C THR A 137 7.36 3.95 -2.98
N GLN A 138 8.29 3.43 -2.19
CA GLN A 138 9.71 3.83 -2.21
C GLN A 138 10.56 2.95 -3.15
N GLY A 139 11.37 3.57 -4.01
CA GLY A 139 12.25 2.88 -4.96
C GLY A 139 13.41 2.10 -4.32
N GLN A 140 13.71 2.31 -3.03
CA GLN A 140 14.76 1.57 -2.30
C GLN A 140 14.51 0.05 -2.27
N TYR A 141 13.25 -0.36 -2.44
CA TYR A 141 12.83 -1.76 -2.47
C TYR A 141 12.89 -2.40 -3.87
N SER A 142 13.37 -1.68 -4.90
CA SER A 142 13.38 -2.13 -6.30
C SER A 142 14.19 -3.40 -6.56
N THR A 143 15.07 -3.79 -5.64
CA THR A 143 15.85 -5.05 -5.75
C THR A 143 15.06 -6.29 -5.31
N LEU A 144 13.99 -6.13 -4.51
CA LEU A 144 13.18 -7.23 -3.98
C LEU A 144 12.52 -8.07 -5.08
N PRO A 145 11.82 -7.50 -6.08
CA PRO A 145 11.08 -8.29 -7.06
C PRO A 145 11.96 -9.28 -7.81
N GLU A 146 13.15 -8.88 -8.25
CA GLU A 146 14.04 -9.74 -9.01
C GLU A 146 14.57 -10.92 -8.18
N ARG A 147 14.93 -10.67 -6.92
CA ARG A 147 15.43 -11.73 -6.04
C ARG A 147 14.32 -12.70 -5.64
N LEU A 148 13.15 -12.20 -5.27
CA LEU A 148 11.99 -13.04 -4.95
C LEU A 148 11.56 -13.91 -6.15
N LYS A 149 11.64 -13.35 -7.36
CA LYS A 149 11.38 -14.11 -8.60
C LYS A 149 12.33 -15.28 -8.80
N ARG A 150 13.61 -15.17 -8.40
CA ARG A 150 14.58 -16.28 -8.49
C ARG A 150 14.23 -17.41 -7.52
N GLU A 151 13.67 -17.08 -6.37
CA GLU A 151 13.18 -18.04 -5.38
C GLU A 151 11.77 -18.57 -5.67
N GLY A 152 11.15 -18.12 -6.76
CA GLY A 152 9.80 -18.52 -7.13
C GLY A 152 8.69 -17.94 -6.26
N VAL A 153 8.99 -16.91 -5.45
CA VAL A 153 8.01 -16.21 -4.62
C VAL A 153 7.49 -14.99 -5.38
N PRO A 154 6.23 -14.99 -5.89
CA PRO A 154 5.66 -13.80 -6.50
C PRO A 154 5.52 -12.66 -5.49
N MET A 155 5.66 -11.44 -6.00
CA MET A 155 5.52 -10.22 -5.22
C MET A 155 4.30 -9.42 -5.68
N LEU A 156 3.45 -9.05 -4.72
CA LEU A 156 2.34 -8.12 -4.87
C LEU A 156 2.70 -6.78 -4.23
N LEU A 157 2.77 -5.71 -5.02
CA LEU A 157 3.00 -4.35 -4.55
C LEU A 157 1.67 -3.61 -4.36
N LEU A 158 1.46 -3.10 -3.15
CA LEU A 158 0.41 -2.16 -2.81
C LEU A 158 1.01 -0.76 -2.79
N GLY A 159 0.61 0.08 -3.73
CA GLY A 159 1.14 1.43 -3.89
C GLY A 159 0.05 2.49 -3.89
N TRP A 160 0.47 3.75 -3.85
CA TRP A 160 -0.41 4.92 -3.84
C TRP A 160 0.10 5.99 -4.79
N ASN A 161 -0.83 6.57 -5.55
CA ASN A 161 -0.63 7.84 -6.22
C ASN A 161 -1.69 8.84 -5.76
N PHE A 162 -1.27 9.97 -5.21
CA PHE A 162 -2.19 11.04 -4.82
C PHE A 162 -1.56 12.42 -4.96
N GLU A 163 -2.44 13.41 -5.14
CA GLU A 163 -2.10 14.81 -5.22
C GLU A 163 -2.94 15.58 -4.20
N TYR A 164 -2.32 16.49 -3.46
CA TYR A 164 -3.03 17.37 -2.53
C TYR A 164 -2.31 18.69 -2.34
N LEU A 165 -3.03 19.69 -1.86
CA LEU A 165 -2.46 20.98 -1.49
C LEU A 165 -2.03 20.97 -0.02
N LYS A 166 -0.79 21.39 0.23
CA LYS A 166 -0.28 21.68 1.58
C LYS A 166 -0.06 23.19 1.70
N GLY A 167 -1.07 23.90 2.20
CA GLY A 167 -1.16 25.35 2.01
C GLY A 167 -1.40 25.64 0.53
N ASP A 168 -0.55 26.45 -0.09
CA ASP A 168 -0.62 26.76 -1.52
C ASP A 168 0.27 25.86 -2.40
N THR A 169 1.04 24.95 -1.79
CA THR A 169 1.98 24.10 -2.53
C THR A 169 1.32 22.78 -2.93
N PRO A 170 1.28 22.44 -4.24
CA PRO A 170 0.85 21.12 -4.69
C PRO A 170 1.91 20.07 -4.34
N ILE A 171 1.46 19.02 -3.65
CA ILE A 171 2.26 17.85 -3.31
C ILE A 171 1.80 16.69 -4.18
N TYR A 172 2.75 16.08 -4.88
CA TYR A 172 2.55 14.88 -5.68
C TYR A 172 3.26 13.72 -5.01
N TRP A 173 2.52 12.65 -4.75
CA TRP A 173 3.05 11.40 -4.24
C TRP A 173 2.75 10.29 -5.24
N LYS A 174 3.76 9.50 -5.60
CA LYS A 174 3.62 8.40 -6.56
C LYS A 174 4.43 7.20 -6.10
N THR A 175 3.95 6.01 -6.43
CA THR A 175 4.77 4.80 -6.35
C THR A 175 5.92 4.88 -7.33
N ASP A 176 7.12 4.55 -6.86
CA ASP A 176 8.31 4.46 -7.70
C ASP A 176 8.06 3.58 -8.94
N PRO A 177 8.34 4.10 -10.16
CA PRO A 177 8.04 3.39 -11.40
C PRO A 177 8.87 2.12 -11.56
N GLY A 178 10.14 2.13 -11.12
CA GLY A 178 11.02 0.96 -11.23
C GLY A 178 10.52 -0.19 -10.34
N LEU A 179 10.20 0.11 -9.09
CA LEU A 179 9.59 -0.87 -8.18
C LEU A 179 8.26 -1.40 -8.73
N ARG A 180 7.41 -0.52 -9.27
CA ARG A 180 6.12 -0.90 -9.85
C ARG A 180 6.26 -1.82 -11.06
N GLU A 181 7.14 -1.50 -11.99
CA GLU A 181 7.34 -2.26 -13.23
C GLU A 181 7.98 -3.62 -12.98
N LEU A 182 8.89 -3.71 -12.01
CA LEU A 182 9.55 -4.95 -11.64
C LEU A 182 8.67 -5.87 -10.78
N SER A 183 7.68 -5.31 -10.07
CA SER A 183 6.76 -6.09 -9.25
C SER A 183 5.87 -6.99 -10.11
N GLY A 184 5.75 -8.27 -9.74
CA GLY A 184 4.94 -9.24 -10.48
C GLY A 184 3.46 -8.87 -10.55
N TYR A 185 2.96 -8.22 -9.50
CA TYR A 185 1.61 -7.65 -9.44
C TYR A 185 1.64 -6.27 -8.76
N TYR A 186 0.80 -5.35 -9.23
CA TYR A 186 0.65 -4.02 -8.67
C TYR A 186 -0.83 -3.70 -8.44
N VAL A 187 -1.12 -3.08 -7.30
CA VAL A 187 -2.44 -2.55 -6.96
C VAL A 187 -2.31 -1.08 -6.57
N ALA A 188 -3.08 -0.24 -7.26
CA ALA A 188 -3.29 1.16 -6.92
C ALA A 188 -4.31 1.25 -5.79
N MET A 189 -3.83 1.39 -4.56
CA MET A 189 -4.69 1.34 -3.37
C MET A 189 -5.53 2.60 -3.18
N GLU A 190 -5.20 3.70 -3.84
CA GLU A 190 -6.06 4.87 -3.96
C GLU A 190 -7.41 4.51 -4.61
N GLU A 191 -7.41 3.65 -5.63
CA GLU A 191 -8.64 3.19 -6.30
C GLU A 191 -9.40 2.19 -5.44
N VAL A 192 -8.68 1.29 -4.76
CA VAL A 192 -9.26 0.33 -3.82
C VAL A 192 -9.98 1.05 -2.70
N ALA A 193 -9.37 2.07 -2.12
CA ALA A 193 -9.97 2.85 -1.05
C ALA A 193 -11.28 3.53 -1.46
N GLU A 194 -11.41 3.93 -2.73
CA GLU A 194 -12.65 4.48 -3.25
C GLU A 194 -13.78 3.46 -3.37
N MET A 195 -13.44 2.20 -3.66
CA MET A 195 -14.41 1.09 -3.73
C MET A 195 -14.91 0.63 -2.35
N TYR A 196 -14.14 0.85 -1.29
CA TYR A 196 -14.45 0.41 0.07
C TYR A 196 -14.57 1.57 1.07
N PRO A 197 -15.58 2.45 0.89
CA PRO A 197 -15.75 3.64 1.72
C PRO A 197 -16.11 3.28 3.18
N PRO A 198 -15.84 4.19 4.14
CA PRO A 198 -16.29 4.01 5.52
C PRO A 198 -17.81 4.12 5.61
N LYS A 199 -18.53 3.02 5.45
CA LYS A 199 -19.98 2.96 5.71
C LYS A 199 -20.23 1.85 6.73
N ARG A 200 -21.01 2.16 7.78
CA ARG A 200 -21.39 1.16 8.80
C ARG A 200 -22.11 -0.07 8.22
N ALA A 201 -22.85 0.12 7.13
CA ALA A 201 -23.57 -0.93 6.43
C ALA A 201 -22.79 -1.54 5.25
N ALA A 202 -21.53 -1.14 5.01
CA ALA A 202 -20.76 -1.75 3.94
C ALA A 202 -20.34 -3.17 4.33
N GLU A 203 -20.50 -4.11 3.40
CA GLU A 203 -20.01 -5.48 3.53
C GLU A 203 -18.48 -5.52 3.70
N LYS A 204 -17.78 -4.55 3.11
CA LYS A 204 -16.32 -4.37 3.20
C LYS A 204 -15.98 -2.89 3.37
N ASN A 205 -15.06 -2.58 4.27
CA ASN A 205 -14.63 -1.24 4.64
C ASN A 205 -13.10 -1.24 4.77
N LEU A 206 -12.40 -0.20 4.31
CA LEU A 206 -10.94 -0.07 4.46
C LEU A 206 -10.51 0.94 5.55
N PHE A 207 -11.46 1.68 6.13
CA PHE A 207 -11.19 2.84 6.97
C PHE A 207 -11.71 2.67 8.40
N MET A 208 -11.12 3.36 9.37
CA MET A 208 -11.62 3.33 10.75
C MET A 208 -12.98 4.05 10.88
N LEU A 209 -13.81 3.56 11.81
CA LEU A 209 -15.11 4.14 12.18
C LEU A 209 -15.12 4.62 13.64
N PRO A 210 -15.91 5.65 14.01
CA PRO A 210 -16.68 6.53 13.10
C PRO A 210 -15.75 7.46 12.31
N TYR A 211 -16.13 7.80 11.08
CA TYR A 211 -15.45 8.84 10.29
C TYR A 211 -16.19 10.16 10.43
N ASN A 212 -15.47 11.27 10.34
CA ASN A 212 -16.04 12.62 10.38
C ASN A 212 -15.97 13.22 8.97
N PRO A 213 -16.98 13.05 8.10
CA PRO A 213 -16.99 13.69 6.80
C PRO A 213 -16.91 15.21 6.99
N GLN A 214 -15.98 15.87 6.31
CA GLN A 214 -16.11 17.32 6.16
C GLN A 214 -17.33 17.63 5.29
N PRO A 215 -18.04 18.75 5.53
CA PRO A 215 -19.09 19.21 4.64
C PRO A 215 -18.51 19.43 3.23
N GLU A 216 -19.28 19.05 2.19
CA GLU A 216 -18.91 18.96 0.76
C GLU A 216 -18.42 20.26 0.08
N ASN A 217 -18.12 21.31 0.85
CA ASN A 217 -17.70 22.63 0.38
C ASN A 217 -16.17 22.80 0.27
N SER A 218 -15.41 21.71 0.17
CA SER A 218 -14.01 21.80 -0.24
C SER A 218 -13.92 21.96 -1.77
N ASN A 219 -13.70 23.19 -2.22
CA ASN A 219 -13.49 23.55 -3.64
C ASN A 219 -12.37 22.72 -4.31
N ILE A 220 -11.47 22.13 -3.52
CA ILE A 220 -10.33 21.33 -3.98
C ILE A 220 -10.80 20.00 -4.59
N TRP A 221 -11.75 19.32 -3.94
CA TRP A 221 -12.26 18.02 -4.41
C TRP A 221 -13.11 18.15 -5.68
N LYS A 222 -13.93 19.21 -5.78
CA LYS A 222 -14.67 19.53 -7.01
C LYS A 222 -13.72 19.77 -8.17
N THR A 223 -12.62 20.48 -7.94
CA THR A 223 -11.62 20.78 -8.98
C THR A 223 -10.85 19.52 -9.42
N TYR A 224 -10.49 18.64 -8.49
CA TYR A 224 -9.84 17.36 -8.81
C TYR A 224 -10.77 16.45 -9.63
N LEU A 225 -12.03 16.26 -9.18
CA LEU A 225 -13.01 15.47 -9.92
C LEU A 225 -13.31 16.06 -11.30
N GLN A 226 -13.42 17.38 -11.42
CA GLN A 226 -13.60 18.04 -12.72
C GLN A 226 -12.41 17.79 -13.66
N LYS A 227 -11.17 17.80 -13.17
CA LYS A 227 -10.00 17.46 -14.01
C LYS A 227 -10.00 16.00 -14.45
N VAL A 228 -10.34 15.09 -13.54
CA VAL A 228 -10.44 13.66 -13.86
C VAL A 228 -11.58 13.40 -14.86
N MET A 229 -12.74 14.02 -14.66
CA MET A 229 -13.89 13.87 -15.56
C MET A 229 -13.66 14.55 -16.92
N ALA A 230 -13.02 15.72 -16.96
CA ALA A 230 -12.65 16.38 -18.21
C ALA A 230 -11.63 15.55 -19.02
N SER A 231 -10.77 14.76 -18.36
CA SER A 231 -9.87 13.82 -19.03
C SER A 231 -10.56 12.58 -19.62
N LEU A 232 -11.84 12.36 -19.27
CA LEU A 232 -12.66 11.26 -19.78
C LEU A 232 -13.55 11.67 -20.97
N ASP A 233 -13.80 12.97 -21.15
CA ASP A 233 -14.71 13.52 -22.16
C ASP A 233 -14.00 14.10 -23.41
N GLU A 234 -12.68 14.01 -23.54
CA GLU A 234 -12.03 14.37 -24.81
C GLU A 234 -12.30 13.29 -25.87
N PRO A 235 -13.08 13.58 -26.94
CA PRO A 235 -13.17 12.68 -28.07
C PRO A 235 -11.81 12.64 -28.76
N VAL A 236 -11.30 11.42 -28.99
CA VAL A 236 -10.09 11.16 -29.78
C VAL A 236 -10.34 11.68 -31.21
N ALA A 237 -9.98 12.94 -31.45
CA ALA A 237 -9.95 13.51 -32.77
C ALA A 237 -8.75 12.92 -33.51
N HIS A 238 -9.03 11.98 -34.43
CA HIS A 238 -8.08 11.56 -35.44
C HIS A 238 -7.62 12.77 -36.26
N LYS A 239 -6.36 13.18 -36.10
CA LYS A 239 -5.61 13.90 -37.13
C LYS A 239 -4.27 13.22 -37.36
N GLU A 240 -4.11 12.72 -38.58
CA GLU A 240 -2.88 12.18 -39.12
C GLU A 240 -1.81 13.28 -39.33
N LYS A 241 -0.54 12.83 -39.26
CA LYS A 241 0.73 13.46 -39.65
C LYS A 241 1.30 14.49 -38.64
N THR A 242 2.55 14.43 -38.17
CA THR A 242 3.78 13.67 -38.51
C THR A 242 4.80 13.98 -37.40
N GLY A 243 5.61 12.99 -36.98
CA GLY A 243 6.91 13.27 -36.31
C GLY A 243 7.07 12.79 -34.87
N TYR A 244 7.81 11.69 -34.72
CA TYR A 244 8.66 11.28 -33.58
C TYR A 244 8.05 11.02 -32.18
N GLY A 245 8.23 9.76 -31.72
CA GLY A 245 8.40 9.41 -30.30
C GLY A 245 7.27 8.61 -29.65
N LYS A 246 7.20 7.29 -29.93
CA LYS A 246 6.28 6.35 -29.27
C LYS A 246 6.50 6.31 -27.75
N ASN A 247 5.45 6.56 -26.97
CA ASN A 247 5.23 5.87 -25.69
C ASN A 247 3.73 5.58 -25.54
N GLY A 248 3.34 4.39 -25.99
CA GLY A 248 1.97 3.90 -25.88
C GLY A 248 1.67 3.50 -24.44
N TYR A 249 0.70 4.16 -23.82
CA TYR A 249 0.03 3.67 -22.63
C TYR A 249 -0.61 2.31 -22.95
N ARG A 250 0.03 1.21 -22.54
CA ARG A 250 -0.65 -0.08 -22.43
C ARG A 250 -1.47 -0.08 -21.15
N LYS A 251 -2.80 -0.07 -21.29
CA LYS A 251 -3.74 -0.39 -20.21
C LYS A 251 -3.33 -1.73 -19.58
N SER A 252 -3.18 -1.74 -18.25
CA SER A 252 -2.90 -2.97 -17.51
C SER A 252 -4.12 -3.91 -17.58
N PRO A 253 -3.95 -5.23 -17.81
CA PRO A 253 -5.08 -6.19 -17.90
C PRO A 253 -5.87 -6.40 -16.60
N ALA A 254 -5.50 -5.74 -15.50
CA ALA A 254 -6.01 -6.02 -14.16
C ALA A 254 -7.47 -5.59 -13.91
N LEU A 255 -7.99 -4.61 -14.64
CA LEU A 255 -9.37 -4.12 -14.47
C LEU A 255 -10.43 -5.00 -15.15
N ALA A 256 -10.04 -5.95 -16.01
CA ALA A 256 -10.97 -6.79 -16.77
C ALA A 256 -11.53 -8.01 -16.01
N ARG A 257 -11.23 -8.16 -14.71
CA ARG A 257 -11.66 -9.33 -13.88
C ARG A 257 -12.39 -8.94 -12.59
N LEU A 258 -13.00 -7.75 -12.59
CA LEU A 258 -13.88 -7.27 -11.52
C LEU A 258 -15.38 -7.33 -11.89
N GLY A 259 -15.72 -8.09 -12.93
CA GLY A 259 -17.08 -8.61 -13.14
C GLY A 259 -17.26 -9.93 -12.42
#